data_AF-A0A964PEH8-F1
#
_entry.id   AF-A0A964PEH8-F1
#
_cell.length_a   1.000
_cell.length_b   1.000
_cell.length_c   1.000
_cell.angle_alpha   90.00
_cell.angle_beta   90.00
_cell.angle_gamma   90.00
#
_symmetry.space_group_name_H-M   'P 1'
#
loop_
_entity.id
_entity.type
_entity.pdbx_description
1 polymer ?
#
loop_
_entity_poly.entity_id
_entity_poly.type
_entity_poly.pdbx_seq_one_letter_code
_entity_poly.pdbx_strand_id
1 'polypeptide(L)'
;MRVLIVYAHPEPKSFNGAMKDLAVETLSAAGHSVTVADLYAQGFNPVAGAQDFTRRADAAHLDIGTEQAHAARSAGFAPDVQAEIDKLLAADLLILQFPFWWYSVPAILKGWIDRVFAYGVAYDFGRTWDRGVFRGRRAMLAFTTSAPPTSSFPDGRNGDLERTLWPLHAGVLALCGYDVLKPYVAHAVRWVDQERQEVILAEYRQRLLHIESDQPLFFQKLADYGPDGRLQPDIEPGTPGQHRGPRFHLD
;
A
#
# COMPACT_ATOMS: atom_id res chain seq x y z
N MET A 1 11.37 1.25 14.44
CA MET A 1 10.28 2.08 13.86
C MET A 1 8.93 1.72 14.46
N ARG A 2 7.90 2.55 14.22
CA ARG A 2 6.49 2.19 14.35
C ARG A 2 6.00 1.59 13.03
N VAL A 3 5.59 0.34 13.05
CA VAL A 3 5.10 -0.39 11.87
C VAL A 3 3.60 -0.57 11.96
N LEU A 4 2.89 -0.22 10.90
CA LEU A 4 1.50 -0.60 10.69
C LEU A 4 1.44 -1.70 9.63
N ILE A 5 0.89 -2.85 10.01
CA ILE A 5 0.56 -3.94 9.09
C ILE A 5 -0.95 -3.94 8.88
N VAL A 6 -1.40 -3.59 7.68
CA VAL A 6 -2.80 -3.72 7.28
C VAL A 6 -2.98 -5.06 6.61
N TYR A 7 -3.76 -5.94 7.24
CA TYR A 7 -3.93 -7.34 6.84
C TYR A 7 -5.34 -7.57 6.31
N ALA A 8 -5.43 -8.14 5.11
CA ALA A 8 -6.68 -8.37 4.40
C ALA A 8 -6.82 -9.81 3.93
N HIS A 9 -7.13 -10.74 4.84
CA HIS A 9 -7.50 -12.11 4.47
C HIS A 9 -8.52 -12.70 5.47
N PRO A 10 -9.58 -13.39 5.01
CA PRO A 10 -10.66 -13.87 5.88
C PRO A 10 -10.29 -15.09 6.75
N GLU A 11 -9.29 -15.87 6.32
CA GLU A 11 -8.82 -17.07 7.02
C GLU A 11 -7.51 -16.80 7.76
N PRO A 12 -7.49 -16.78 9.10
CA PRO A 12 -6.30 -16.56 9.92
C PRO A 12 -5.19 -17.60 9.71
N LYS A 13 -5.52 -18.85 9.38
CA LYS A 13 -4.54 -19.93 9.12
C LYS A 13 -4.05 -19.97 7.67
N SER A 14 -4.37 -18.95 6.87
CA SER A 14 -3.90 -18.86 5.50
C SER A 14 -2.40 -18.59 5.44
N PHE A 15 -1.79 -18.77 4.27
CA PHE A 15 -0.39 -18.36 4.06
C PHE A 15 -0.19 -16.84 4.26
N ASN A 16 -1.20 -16.01 3.95
CA ASN A 16 -1.17 -14.58 4.28
C ASN A 16 -1.17 -14.35 5.79
N GLY A 17 -1.94 -15.15 6.55
CA GLY A 17 -1.94 -15.12 8.01
C GLY A 17 -0.56 -15.47 8.58
N ALA A 18 0.05 -16.54 8.08
CA ALA A 18 1.41 -16.94 8.43
C ALA A 18 2.45 -15.85 8.11
N MET A 19 2.36 -15.22 6.93
CA MET A 19 3.22 -14.07 6.59
C MET A 19 3.02 -12.89 7.55
N LYS A 20 1.77 -12.55 7.88
CA LYS A 20 1.45 -11.48 8.84
C LYS A 20 2.03 -11.80 10.23
N ASP A 21 1.84 -13.01 10.74
CA ASP A 21 2.37 -13.43 12.05
C ASP A 21 3.90 -13.39 12.06
N LEU A 22 4.54 -13.90 11.00
CA LEU A 22 5.98 -13.84 10.81
C LEU A 22 6.50 -12.40 10.79
N ALA A 23 5.79 -11.48 10.14
CA ALA A 23 6.15 -10.07 10.10
C ALA A 23 6.07 -9.43 11.49
N VAL A 24 5.01 -9.71 12.26
CA VAL A 24 4.87 -9.25 13.64
C VAL A 24 6.04 -9.75 14.49
N GLU A 25 6.32 -11.06 14.46
CA GLU A 25 7.39 -11.69 15.22
C GLU A 25 8.75 -11.08 14.86
N THR A 26 9.08 -11.05 13.57
CA THR A 26 10.40 -10.63 13.07
C THR A 26 10.68 -9.17 13.36
N LEU A 27 9.73 -8.28 13.06
CA LEU A 27 9.92 -6.84 13.25
C LEU A 27 9.93 -6.48 14.74
N SER A 28 9.12 -7.16 15.57
CA SER A 28 9.14 -6.96 17.03
C SER A 28 10.48 -7.42 17.63
N ALA A 29 10.99 -8.57 17.20
CA ALA A 29 12.30 -9.08 17.62
C ALA A 29 13.46 -8.16 17.18
N ALA A 30 13.30 -7.46 16.04
CA ALA A 30 14.22 -6.43 15.57
C ALA A 30 14.07 -5.08 16.32
N GLY A 31 13.23 -5.01 17.36
CA GLY A 31 13.05 -3.82 18.21
C GLY A 31 12.07 -2.79 17.66
N HIS A 32 11.21 -3.15 16.70
CA HIS A 32 10.15 -2.26 16.21
C HIS A 32 8.87 -2.41 17.01
N SER A 33 8.07 -1.35 17.06
CA SER A 33 6.72 -1.38 17.60
C SER A 33 5.76 -1.71 16.48
N VAL A 34 5.07 -2.85 16.54
CA VAL A 34 4.18 -3.32 15.47
C VAL A 34 2.71 -3.18 15.88
N THR A 35 1.92 -2.53 15.04
CA THR A 35 0.45 -2.47 15.12
C THR A 35 -0.16 -3.19 13.94
N VAL A 36 -1.19 -4.00 14.18
CA VAL A 36 -1.90 -4.74 13.12
C VAL A 36 -3.32 -4.19 12.97
N ALA A 37 -3.72 -3.87 11.75
CA ALA A 37 -5.10 -3.64 11.34
C ALA A 37 -5.60 -4.87 10.56
N ASP A 38 -6.20 -5.83 11.26
CA ASP A 38 -6.84 -6.99 10.65
C ASP A 38 -8.26 -6.62 10.20
N LEU A 39 -8.41 -6.30 8.91
CA LEU A 39 -9.64 -5.73 8.39
C LEU A 39 -10.82 -6.70 8.49
N TYR A 40 -10.58 -8.00 8.36
CA TYR A 40 -11.63 -9.01 8.46
C TYR A 40 -12.02 -9.25 9.92
N ALA A 41 -11.04 -9.37 10.83
CA ALA A 41 -11.33 -9.55 12.25
C ALA A 41 -12.03 -8.32 12.87
N GLN A 42 -11.73 -7.11 12.36
CA GLN A 42 -12.40 -5.88 12.75
C GLN A 42 -13.83 -5.75 12.18
N GLY A 43 -14.19 -6.55 11.17
CA GLY A 43 -15.42 -6.32 10.42
C GLY A 43 -15.44 -4.96 9.71
N PHE A 44 -14.28 -4.50 9.22
CA PHE A 44 -14.13 -3.17 8.62
C PHE A 44 -15.10 -2.98 7.46
N ASN A 45 -15.92 -1.94 7.51
CA ASN A 45 -16.84 -1.59 6.43
C ASN A 45 -16.05 -0.96 5.26
N PRO A 46 -15.99 -1.57 4.07
CA PRO A 46 -15.20 -1.02 2.97
C PRO A 46 -15.95 0.02 2.13
N VAL A 47 -17.23 0.24 2.39
CA VAL A 47 -18.05 1.15 1.57
C VAL A 47 -17.91 2.56 2.12
N ALA A 48 -17.32 3.46 1.34
CA ALA A 48 -17.29 4.88 1.68
C ALA A 48 -18.70 5.50 1.58
N GLY A 49 -19.04 6.42 2.48
CA GLY A 49 -20.36 7.05 2.46
C GLY A 49 -20.59 8.04 3.60
N ALA A 50 -21.83 8.53 3.72
CA ALA A 50 -22.20 9.53 4.74
C ALA A 50 -21.91 9.06 6.18
N GLN A 51 -21.89 7.75 6.42
CA GLN A 51 -21.54 7.14 7.70
C GLN A 51 -20.09 7.39 8.13
N ASP A 52 -19.22 7.84 7.23
CA ASP A 52 -17.81 8.11 7.53
C ASP A 52 -17.62 9.43 8.29
N PHE A 53 -18.69 10.22 8.46
CA PHE A 53 -18.64 11.55 9.03
C PHE A 53 -19.63 11.68 10.20
N THR A 54 -19.15 12.12 11.35
CA THR A 54 -20.00 12.42 12.52
C THR A 54 -20.82 13.69 12.30
N ARG A 55 -20.28 14.63 11.51
CA ARG A 55 -20.96 15.83 11.04
C ARG A 55 -20.52 16.16 9.63
N ARG A 56 -21.50 16.43 8.77
CA ARG A 56 -21.26 16.87 7.39
C ARG A 56 -21.25 18.38 7.24
N ALA A 57 -20.45 18.87 6.30
CA ALA A 57 -20.42 20.25 5.83
C ALA A 57 -21.71 20.61 5.11
N ASP A 58 -22.19 19.71 4.25
CA ASP A 58 -23.48 19.82 3.57
C ASP A 58 -24.37 18.60 3.90
N ALA A 59 -25.45 18.85 4.63
CA ALA A 59 -26.40 17.80 4.98
C ALA A 59 -27.28 17.38 3.79
N ALA A 60 -27.45 18.24 2.79
CA ALA A 60 -28.32 18.04 1.64
C ALA A 60 -27.62 17.34 0.46
N HIS A 61 -26.28 17.47 0.35
CA HIS A 61 -25.50 16.86 -0.73
C HIS A 61 -24.23 16.19 -0.20
N LEU A 62 -24.03 14.91 -0.51
CA LEU A 62 -22.82 14.18 -0.15
C LEU A 62 -21.77 14.32 -1.26
N ASP A 63 -20.74 15.11 -1.01
CA ASP A 63 -19.50 15.10 -1.79
C ASP A 63 -18.35 14.57 -0.92
N ILE A 64 -17.84 13.37 -1.22
CA ILE A 64 -16.89 12.66 -0.36
C ILE A 64 -15.62 13.49 -0.12
N GLY A 65 -15.05 14.11 -1.15
CA GLY A 65 -13.81 14.88 -1.03
C GLY A 65 -13.98 16.11 -0.12
N THR A 66 -15.08 16.85 -0.30
CA THR A 66 -15.42 18.01 0.54
C THR A 66 -15.67 17.60 1.99
N GLU A 67 -16.38 16.50 2.22
CA GLU A 67 -16.68 16.00 3.56
C GLU A 67 -15.43 15.46 4.27
N GLN A 68 -14.55 14.74 3.56
CA GLN A 68 -13.23 14.35 4.09
C GLN A 68 -12.40 15.58 4.48
N ALA A 69 -12.36 16.61 3.61
CA ALA A 69 -11.65 17.86 3.92
C ALA A 69 -12.21 18.54 5.18
N HIS A 70 -13.54 18.57 5.33
CA HIS A 70 -14.21 19.13 6.49
C HIS A 70 -13.86 18.34 7.75
N ALA A 71 -14.04 17.01 7.72
CA ALA A 71 -13.77 16.12 8.83
C ALA A 71 -12.32 16.18 9.30
N ALA A 72 -11.36 16.29 8.37
CA ALA A 72 -9.94 16.46 8.69
C ALA A 72 -9.66 17.74 9.51
N ARG A 73 -10.42 18.82 9.28
CA ARG A 73 -10.26 20.09 10.00
C ARG A 73 -11.06 20.15 11.30
N SER A 74 -12.15 19.41 11.40
CA SER A 74 -13.09 19.47 12.53
C SER A 74 -13.05 18.25 13.46
N ALA A 75 -12.13 17.31 13.24
CA ALA A 75 -12.11 15.99 13.89
C ALA A 75 -13.46 15.25 13.72
N GLY A 76 -13.98 15.28 12.49
CA GLY A 76 -15.33 14.86 12.14
C GLY A 76 -15.46 13.45 11.55
N PHE A 77 -14.40 12.63 11.56
CA PHE A 77 -14.47 11.26 11.04
C PHE A 77 -15.22 10.33 12.01
N ALA A 78 -15.89 9.32 11.47
CA ALA A 78 -16.47 8.25 12.26
C ALA A 78 -15.38 7.49 13.05
N PRO A 79 -15.68 6.96 14.24
CA PRO A 79 -14.66 6.38 15.12
C PRO A 79 -13.84 5.24 14.50
N ASP A 80 -14.45 4.40 13.67
CA ASP A 80 -13.76 3.31 12.96
C ASP A 80 -12.75 3.86 11.94
N VAL A 81 -13.12 4.89 11.19
CA VAL A 81 -12.23 5.56 10.23
C VAL A 81 -11.11 6.32 10.95
N GLN A 82 -11.46 7.08 11.99
CA GLN A 82 -10.49 7.87 12.75
C GLN A 82 -9.41 6.97 13.39
N ALA A 83 -9.81 5.82 13.95
CA ALA A 83 -8.86 4.89 14.55
C ALA A 83 -7.83 4.35 13.53
N GLU A 84 -8.23 4.15 12.27
CA GLU A 84 -7.31 3.71 11.21
C GLU A 84 -6.44 4.86 10.69
N ILE A 85 -6.99 6.08 10.61
CA ILE A 85 -6.23 7.31 10.29
C ILE A 85 -5.12 7.52 11.32
N ASP A 86 -5.43 7.37 12.61
CA ASP A 86 -4.45 7.56 13.69
C ASP A 86 -3.30 6.56 13.59
N LYS A 87 -3.60 5.29 13.29
CA LYS A 87 -2.58 4.26 13.04
C LYS A 87 -1.71 4.61 11.83
N LEU A 88 -2.33 5.05 10.73
CA LEU A 88 -1.63 5.44 9.50
C LEU A 88 -0.68 6.63 9.77
N LEU A 89 -1.17 7.67 10.43
CA LEU A 89 -0.41 8.86 10.79
C LEU A 89 0.69 8.59 11.84
N ALA A 90 0.55 7.55 12.65
CA ALA A 90 1.58 7.11 13.58
C ALA A 90 2.62 6.17 12.95
N ALA A 91 2.38 5.58 11.77
CA ALA A 91 3.30 4.60 11.20
C ALA A 91 4.50 5.27 10.51
N ASP A 92 5.71 4.79 10.80
CA ASP A 92 6.93 5.13 10.05
C ASP A 92 7.12 4.16 8.86
N LEU A 93 6.57 2.94 8.98
CA LEU A 93 6.51 1.91 7.94
C LEU A 93 5.08 1.36 7.81
N LEU A 94 4.53 1.38 6.59
CA LEU A 94 3.27 0.73 6.23
C LEU A 94 3.53 -0.57 5.46
N ILE A 95 2.97 -1.68 5.91
CA ILE A 95 2.95 -2.95 5.17
C ILE A 95 1.50 -3.30 4.84
N LEU A 96 1.19 -3.43 3.55
CA LEU A 96 -0.11 -3.94 3.09
C LEU A 96 0.04 -5.43 2.82
N GLN A 97 -0.53 -6.29 3.67
CA GLN A 97 -0.51 -7.76 3.56
C GLN A 97 -1.82 -8.31 3.00
N PHE A 98 -1.79 -8.92 1.81
CA PHE A 98 -3.02 -9.36 1.13
C PHE A 98 -2.80 -10.45 0.08
N PRO A 99 -3.84 -11.24 -0.27
CA PRO A 99 -3.81 -12.04 -1.49
C PRO A 99 -4.08 -11.15 -2.72
N PHE A 100 -3.31 -11.35 -3.80
CA PHE A 100 -3.50 -10.59 -5.04
C PHE A 100 -4.74 -11.07 -5.79
N TRP A 101 -5.82 -10.30 -5.72
CA TRP A 101 -7.13 -10.66 -6.27
C TRP A 101 -7.48 -9.75 -7.43
N TRP A 102 -7.81 -10.36 -8.59
CA TRP A 102 -8.18 -9.62 -9.80
C TRP A 102 -7.20 -8.50 -10.15
N TYR A 103 -5.90 -8.81 -10.08
CA TYR A 103 -4.82 -7.87 -10.38
C TYR A 103 -4.80 -6.62 -9.47
N SER A 104 -5.33 -6.75 -8.26
CA SER A 104 -5.37 -5.68 -7.27
C SER A 104 -5.42 -6.23 -5.84
N VAL A 105 -5.68 -5.32 -4.89
CA VAL A 105 -5.99 -5.64 -3.50
C VAL A 105 -7.41 -6.20 -3.35
N PRO A 106 -7.70 -6.98 -2.29
CA PRO A 106 -9.07 -7.34 -1.92
C PRO A 106 -9.95 -6.10 -1.75
N ALA A 107 -11.24 -6.23 -2.06
CA ALA A 107 -12.21 -5.13 -1.95
C ALA A 107 -12.22 -4.48 -0.55
N ILE A 108 -12.03 -5.27 0.53
CA ILE A 108 -11.98 -4.75 1.89
C ILE A 108 -10.79 -3.81 2.10
N LEU A 109 -9.64 -4.14 1.52
CA LEU A 109 -8.44 -3.30 1.58
C LEU A 109 -8.57 -2.09 0.67
N LYS A 110 -9.18 -2.23 -0.51
CA LYS A 110 -9.49 -1.07 -1.37
C LYS A 110 -10.40 -0.07 -0.66
N GLY A 111 -11.42 -0.54 0.02
CA GLY A 111 -12.31 0.30 0.83
C GLY A 111 -11.61 0.95 2.01
N TRP A 112 -10.68 0.25 2.66
CA TRP A 112 -9.83 0.84 3.70
C TRP A 112 -8.97 1.98 3.12
N ILE A 113 -8.37 1.79 1.93
CA ILE A 113 -7.67 2.88 1.22
C ILE A 113 -8.62 4.05 0.97
N ASP A 114 -9.81 3.82 0.42
CA ASP A 114 -10.77 4.88 0.08
C ASP A 114 -11.25 5.70 1.29
N ARG A 115 -11.41 5.06 2.44
CA ARG A 115 -11.90 5.70 3.68
C ARG A 115 -10.78 6.33 4.51
N VAL A 116 -9.58 5.77 4.49
CA VAL A 116 -8.47 6.14 5.41
C VAL A 116 -7.42 7.02 4.73
N PHE A 117 -7.16 6.84 3.43
CA PHE A 117 -6.33 7.77 2.64
C PHE A 117 -7.17 9.00 2.23
N ALA A 118 -7.79 9.64 3.22
CA ALA A 118 -8.77 10.69 3.03
C ALA A 118 -8.13 12.02 2.58
N TYR A 119 -8.87 12.78 1.76
CA TYR A 119 -8.47 14.13 1.37
C TYR A 119 -8.38 15.06 2.58
N GLY A 120 -7.32 15.85 2.67
CA GLY A 120 -6.98 16.67 3.83
C GLY A 120 -6.19 15.95 4.91
N VAL A 121 -6.15 14.60 4.88
CA VAL A 121 -5.39 13.74 5.80
C VAL A 121 -4.13 13.19 5.13
N ALA A 122 -4.29 12.30 4.14
CA ALA A 122 -3.19 11.59 3.47
C ALA A 122 -2.62 12.36 2.27
N TYR A 123 -3.44 13.19 1.65
CA TYR A 123 -3.07 14.05 0.52
C TYR A 123 -4.01 15.26 0.44
N ASP A 124 -3.55 16.34 -0.19
CA ASP A 124 -4.41 17.45 -0.62
C ASP A 124 -3.74 18.27 -1.74
N PHE A 125 -4.28 19.46 -2.03
CA PHE A 125 -3.68 20.35 -3.02
C PHE A 125 -2.30 20.84 -2.56
N GLY A 126 -1.26 20.38 -3.25
CA GLY A 126 0.14 20.76 -2.98
C GLY A 126 0.90 19.81 -2.06
N ARG A 127 0.22 18.88 -1.37
CA ARG A 127 0.85 17.81 -0.57
C ARG A 127 0.69 16.46 -1.26
N THR A 128 1.34 16.32 -2.42
CA THR A 128 1.39 15.07 -3.20
C THR A 128 2.81 14.73 -3.64
N TRP A 129 3.04 13.47 -4.02
CA TRP A 129 4.31 12.98 -4.56
C TRP A 129 5.49 13.26 -3.62
N ASP A 130 6.60 13.79 -4.13
CA ASP A 130 7.77 14.18 -3.35
C ASP A 130 7.53 15.37 -2.39
N ARG A 131 6.29 15.89 -2.33
CA ARG A 131 5.77 16.88 -1.35
C ARG A 131 4.65 16.31 -0.46
N GLY A 132 4.38 15.01 -0.53
CA GLY A 132 3.29 14.33 0.18
C GLY A 132 3.41 14.34 1.71
N VAL A 133 2.31 13.94 2.36
CA VAL A 133 2.18 13.94 3.83
C VAL A 133 3.14 12.92 4.47
N PHE A 134 3.38 11.79 3.82
CA PHE A 134 4.16 10.68 4.38
C PHE A 134 5.64 10.68 3.96
N ARG A 135 6.19 11.83 3.55
CA ARG A 135 7.63 11.95 3.21
C ARG A 135 8.53 11.45 4.34
N GLY A 136 9.54 10.67 3.97
CA GLY A 136 10.48 10.05 4.89
C GLY A 136 9.92 8.83 5.62
N ARG A 137 8.69 8.40 5.30
CA ARG A 137 8.10 7.14 5.77
C ARG A 137 8.08 6.15 4.63
N ARG A 138 8.10 4.86 4.98
CA ARG A 138 8.22 3.77 4.00
C ARG A 138 6.90 3.04 3.84
N ALA A 139 6.66 2.48 2.65
CA ALA A 139 5.54 1.58 2.42
C ALA A 139 5.93 0.38 1.56
N MET A 140 5.43 -0.81 1.88
CA MET A 140 5.66 -2.04 1.12
C MET A 140 4.35 -2.79 0.90
N LEU A 141 4.17 -3.30 -0.32
CA LEU A 141 3.15 -4.32 -0.59
C LEU A 141 3.76 -5.70 -0.29
N ALA A 142 3.08 -6.52 0.51
CA ALA A 142 3.45 -7.91 0.77
C ALA A 142 2.27 -8.81 0.38
N PHE A 143 2.40 -9.59 -0.68
CA PHE A 143 1.25 -10.31 -1.20
C PHE A 143 1.56 -11.68 -1.77
N THR A 144 0.54 -12.54 -1.78
CA THR A 144 0.61 -13.87 -2.38
C THR A 144 -0.04 -13.87 -3.75
N THR A 145 0.51 -14.64 -4.70
CA THR A 145 -0.11 -14.89 -6.00
C THR A 145 -0.36 -16.39 -6.23
N SER A 146 -1.27 -16.71 -7.14
CA SER A 146 -1.48 -18.08 -7.60
C SER A 146 -0.56 -18.49 -8.76
N ALA A 147 0.19 -17.55 -9.32
CA ALA A 147 0.95 -17.74 -10.55
C ALA A 147 2.46 -17.71 -10.29
N PRO A 148 3.27 -18.45 -11.08
CA PRO A 148 4.72 -18.40 -10.98
C PRO A 148 5.25 -17.01 -11.37
N PRO A 149 6.46 -16.62 -10.93
CA PRO A 149 7.01 -15.29 -11.20
C PRO A 149 7.07 -14.95 -12.70
N THR A 150 7.47 -15.92 -13.53
CA THR A 150 7.60 -15.77 -14.99
C THR A 150 6.30 -15.36 -15.68
N SER A 151 5.15 -15.72 -15.11
CA SER A 151 3.86 -15.37 -15.71
C SER A 151 3.58 -13.87 -15.69
N SER A 152 4.26 -13.14 -14.82
CA SER A 152 4.11 -11.69 -14.65
C SER A 152 5.30 -10.91 -15.19
N PHE A 153 6.22 -11.51 -15.95
CA PHE A 153 7.26 -10.79 -16.68
C PHE A 153 6.66 -9.87 -17.77
N PRO A 154 7.43 -8.95 -18.38
CA PRO A 154 6.90 -8.05 -19.42
C PRO A 154 6.23 -8.73 -20.60
N ASP A 155 6.66 -9.95 -20.94
CA ASP A 155 6.12 -10.84 -21.98
C ASP A 155 5.29 -12.01 -21.40
N GLY A 156 5.12 -12.05 -20.08
CA GLY A 156 4.34 -13.05 -19.38
C GLY A 156 2.85 -12.90 -19.65
N ARG A 157 2.12 -14.02 -19.67
CA ARG A 157 0.68 -14.06 -19.99
C ARG A 157 -0.20 -13.20 -19.07
N ASN A 158 0.25 -12.93 -17.84
CA ASN A 158 -0.47 -12.10 -16.86
C ASN A 158 -0.11 -10.61 -16.98
N GLY A 159 0.82 -10.26 -17.87
CA GLY A 159 1.32 -8.91 -18.06
C GLY A 159 2.36 -8.48 -17.02
N ASP A 160 3.01 -7.37 -17.32
CA ASP A 160 4.07 -6.79 -16.49
C ASP A 160 3.56 -6.34 -15.11
N LEU A 161 4.02 -7.00 -14.06
CA LEU A 161 3.72 -6.67 -12.67
C LEU A 161 4.00 -5.20 -12.32
N GLU A 162 5.04 -4.56 -12.87
CA GLU A 162 5.29 -3.14 -12.59
C GLU A 162 4.13 -2.26 -13.03
N ARG A 163 3.57 -2.56 -14.21
CA ARG A 163 2.39 -1.85 -14.75
C ARG A 163 1.14 -2.19 -13.95
N THR A 164 0.99 -3.45 -13.56
CA THR A 164 -0.15 -3.88 -12.74
C THR A 164 -0.15 -3.21 -11.36
N LEU A 165 1.02 -2.99 -10.77
CA LEU A 165 1.16 -2.37 -9.45
C LEU A 165 1.18 -0.84 -9.48
N TRP A 166 1.28 -0.21 -10.66
CA TRP A 166 1.24 1.25 -10.80
C TRP A 166 0.13 1.94 -9.98
N PRO A 167 -1.14 1.48 -10.03
CA PRO A 167 -2.21 2.14 -9.29
C PRO A 167 -1.99 2.16 -7.77
N LEU A 168 -1.28 1.17 -7.21
CA LEU A 168 -0.99 1.09 -5.77
C LEU A 168 0.32 1.80 -5.43
N HIS A 169 1.41 1.45 -6.11
CA HIS A 169 2.73 2.04 -5.88
C HIS A 169 2.72 3.54 -6.16
N ALA A 170 2.32 3.95 -7.36
CA ALA A 170 2.29 5.37 -7.72
C ALA A 170 1.01 6.06 -7.24
N GLY A 171 -0.14 5.48 -7.61
CA GLY A 171 -1.45 6.13 -7.45
C GLY A 171 -1.94 6.27 -6.01
N VAL A 172 -1.44 5.46 -5.07
CA VAL A 172 -1.80 5.53 -3.65
C VAL A 172 -0.59 5.91 -2.82
N LEU A 173 0.48 5.11 -2.85
CA LEU A 173 1.59 5.25 -1.90
C LEU A 173 2.50 6.44 -2.24
N ALA A 174 3.06 6.48 -3.45
CA ALA A 174 3.94 7.58 -3.85
C ALA A 174 3.18 8.90 -3.96
N LEU A 175 1.91 8.89 -4.42
CA LEU A 175 1.03 10.05 -4.41
C LEU A 175 0.94 10.69 -3.02
N CYS A 176 0.85 9.88 -1.96
CA CYS A 176 0.79 10.38 -0.58
C CYS A 176 2.18 10.64 0.04
N GLY A 177 3.26 10.41 -0.71
CA GLY A 177 4.63 10.77 -0.38
C GLY A 177 5.47 9.71 0.31
N TYR A 178 5.04 8.45 0.29
CA TYR A 178 5.85 7.35 0.82
C TYR A 178 7.10 7.09 -0.02
N ASP A 179 8.18 6.71 0.66
CA ASP A 179 9.29 5.97 0.07
C ASP A 179 8.81 4.53 -0.18
N VAL A 180 8.29 4.27 -1.38
CA VAL A 180 7.69 2.98 -1.73
C VAL A 180 8.79 1.94 -1.98
N LEU A 181 8.81 0.87 -1.18
CA LEU A 181 9.78 -0.20 -1.29
C LEU A 181 9.35 -1.22 -2.35
N LYS A 182 10.32 -1.99 -2.87
CA LYS A 182 10.01 -3.17 -3.69
C LYS A 182 9.04 -4.09 -2.94
N PRO A 183 7.99 -4.60 -3.60
CA PRO A 183 7.03 -5.49 -2.98
C PRO A 183 7.68 -6.82 -2.63
N TYR A 184 7.20 -7.48 -1.60
CA TYR A 184 7.48 -8.89 -1.39
C TYR A 184 6.35 -9.73 -1.99
N VAL A 185 6.69 -10.58 -2.96
CA VAL A 185 5.71 -11.39 -3.70
C VAL A 185 5.94 -12.87 -3.46
N ALA A 186 5.05 -13.48 -2.66
CA ALA A 186 5.02 -14.91 -2.46
C ALA A 186 4.31 -15.59 -3.65
N HIS A 187 5.09 -16.11 -4.60
CA HIS A 187 4.57 -16.67 -5.84
C HIS A 187 4.04 -18.10 -5.70
N ALA A 188 2.95 -18.39 -6.41
CA ALA A 188 2.38 -19.72 -6.58
C ALA A 188 2.20 -20.53 -5.28
N VAL A 189 1.93 -19.87 -4.14
CA VAL A 189 1.97 -20.49 -2.79
C VAL A 189 1.10 -21.74 -2.65
N ARG A 190 -0.01 -21.81 -3.39
CA ARG A 190 -0.92 -22.97 -3.40
C ARG A 190 -0.33 -24.21 -4.10
N TRP A 191 0.63 -24.02 -5.00
CA TRP A 191 1.12 -25.04 -5.94
C TRP A 191 2.50 -25.56 -5.57
N VAL A 192 3.05 -25.13 -4.44
CA VAL A 192 4.36 -25.55 -3.95
C VAL A 192 4.17 -26.38 -2.67
N ASP A 193 5.11 -27.28 -2.42
CA ASP A 193 5.12 -28.13 -1.23
C ASP A 193 5.49 -27.34 0.04
N GLN A 194 5.41 -28.03 1.18
CA GLN A 194 5.70 -27.46 2.50
C GLN A 194 7.14 -26.94 2.60
N GLU A 195 8.12 -27.66 2.05
CA GLU A 195 9.52 -27.25 2.07
C GLU A 195 9.69 -25.91 1.33
N ARG A 196 9.08 -25.78 0.14
CA ARG A 196 9.14 -24.51 -0.59
C ARG A 196 8.35 -23.40 0.09
N GLN A 197 7.24 -23.68 0.77
CA GLN A 197 6.52 -22.70 1.59
C GLN A 197 7.40 -22.16 2.71
N GLU A 198 8.18 -23.01 3.37
CA GLU A 198 9.13 -22.62 4.43
C GLU A 198 10.26 -21.75 3.87
N VAL A 199 10.77 -22.06 2.68
CA VAL A 199 11.76 -21.22 2.00
C VAL A 199 11.19 -19.83 1.69
N ILE A 200 9.96 -19.74 1.18
CA ILE A 200 9.28 -18.45 0.94
C ILE A 200 9.18 -17.67 2.25
N LEU A 201 8.74 -18.30 3.35
CA LEU A 201 8.69 -17.62 4.65
C LEU A 201 10.08 -17.17 5.14
N ALA A 202 11.12 -17.97 4.93
CA ALA A 202 12.49 -17.59 5.27
C ALA A 202 12.99 -16.38 4.44
N GLU A 203 12.71 -16.35 3.14
CA GLU A 203 13.01 -15.21 2.26
C GLU A 203 12.26 -13.95 2.73
N TYR A 204 10.98 -14.07 3.13
CA TYR A 204 10.23 -12.95 3.67
C TYR A 204 10.81 -12.45 5.00
N ARG A 205 11.23 -13.36 5.89
CA ARG A 205 11.91 -13.00 7.14
C ARG A 205 13.18 -12.20 6.85
N GLN A 206 14.01 -12.65 5.92
CA GLN A 206 15.23 -11.94 5.52
C GLN A 206 14.91 -10.56 4.94
N ARG A 207 13.87 -10.45 4.11
CA ARG A 207 13.38 -9.18 3.59
C ARG A 207 13.04 -8.20 4.71
N LEU A 208 12.29 -8.65 5.72
CA LEU A 208 11.86 -7.83 6.85
C LEU A 208 13.03 -7.35 7.72
N LEU A 209 14.05 -8.18 7.92
CA LEU A 209 15.25 -7.82 8.70
C LEU A 209 16.08 -6.70 8.06
N HIS A 210 15.97 -6.50 6.74
CA HIS A 210 16.72 -5.48 6.00
C HIS A 210 15.87 -4.28 5.57
N ILE A 211 14.61 -4.21 6.03
CA ILE A 211 13.59 -3.26 5.56
C ILE A 211 14.00 -1.78 5.69
N GLU A 212 14.84 -1.46 6.69
CA GLU A 212 15.38 -0.10 6.92
C GLU A 212 16.45 0.30 5.90
N SER A 213 17.25 -0.65 5.43
CA SER A 213 18.33 -0.40 4.47
C SER A 213 17.88 -0.49 3.01
N ASP A 214 16.67 -0.98 2.79
CA ASP A 214 16.14 -1.18 1.45
C ASP A 214 16.07 0.12 0.66
N GLN A 215 16.48 0.02 -0.61
CA GLN A 215 16.33 1.08 -1.58
C GLN A 215 14.87 1.15 -2.05
N PRO A 216 14.21 2.32 -1.93
CA PRO A 216 12.90 2.53 -2.51
C PRO A 216 12.92 2.43 -4.03
N LEU A 217 11.75 2.15 -4.61
CA LEU A 217 11.49 2.32 -6.02
C LEU A 217 11.69 3.78 -6.41
N PHE A 218 12.20 3.99 -7.63
CA PHE A 218 12.39 5.34 -8.17
C PHE A 218 11.06 5.95 -8.61
N PHE A 219 10.78 7.19 -8.22
CA PHE A 219 9.70 7.99 -8.78
C PHE A 219 10.23 9.34 -9.24
N GLN A 220 9.83 9.76 -10.44
CA GLN A 220 10.10 11.12 -10.92
C GLN A 220 9.48 12.14 -9.97
N LYS A 221 10.22 13.22 -9.70
CA LYS A 221 9.81 14.29 -8.78
C LYS A 221 8.93 15.28 -9.52
N LEU A 222 8.14 16.07 -8.78
CA LEU A 222 7.30 17.11 -9.37
C LEU A 222 8.09 18.13 -10.21
N ALA A 223 9.37 18.36 -9.90
CA ALA A 223 10.24 19.25 -10.67
C ALA A 223 10.61 18.72 -12.07
N ASP A 224 10.46 17.42 -12.30
CA ASP A 224 10.76 16.77 -13.58
C ASP A 224 9.62 16.95 -14.60
N TYR A 225 8.48 17.47 -14.15
CA TYR A 225 7.29 17.70 -14.97
C TYR A 225 7.10 19.18 -15.32
N GLY A 226 6.65 19.44 -16.55
CA GLY A 226 6.19 20.75 -17.00
C GLY A 226 4.82 21.13 -16.46
N PRO A 227 4.33 22.35 -16.77
CA PRO A 227 3.05 22.85 -16.28
C PRO A 227 1.82 22.06 -16.78
N ASP A 228 1.97 21.26 -17.83
CA ASP A 228 0.95 20.37 -18.38
C ASP A 228 0.96 18.96 -17.72
N GLY A 229 1.84 18.73 -16.75
CA GLY A 229 1.99 17.45 -16.06
C GLY A 229 2.72 16.39 -16.87
N ARG A 230 3.40 16.75 -17.96
CA ARG A 230 4.24 15.85 -18.75
C ARG A 230 5.71 16.01 -18.36
N LEU A 231 6.48 14.93 -18.46
CA LEU A 231 7.93 15.01 -18.27
C LEU A 231 8.53 16.00 -19.25
N GLN A 232 9.53 16.76 -18.78
CA GLN A 232 10.30 17.63 -19.65
C GLN A 232 10.96 16.83 -20.79
N PRO A 233 11.14 17.40 -22.00
CA PRO A 233 11.54 16.63 -23.19
C PRO A 233 12.89 15.89 -23.08
N ASP A 234 13.77 16.33 -22.19
CA ASP A 234 15.10 15.78 -21.93
C ASP A 234 15.10 14.71 -20.81
N ILE A 235 13.95 14.46 -20.18
CA ILE A 235 13.82 13.49 -19.09
C ILE A 235 13.14 12.21 -19.58
N GLU A 236 13.89 11.11 -19.51
CA GLU A 236 13.35 9.79 -19.83
C GLU A 236 12.40 9.28 -18.73
N PRO A 237 11.28 8.63 -19.08
CA PRO A 237 10.38 8.04 -18.08
C PRO A 237 11.06 6.89 -17.32
N GLY A 238 11.38 7.13 -16.04
CA GLY A 238 12.07 6.15 -15.18
C GLY A 238 11.20 5.50 -14.11
N THR A 239 10.05 6.08 -13.76
CA THR A 239 9.14 5.52 -12.75
C THR A 239 8.65 4.13 -13.19
N PRO A 240 8.61 3.11 -12.30
CA PRO A 240 8.05 1.80 -12.61
C PRO A 240 6.71 1.92 -13.33
N GLY A 241 6.47 1.20 -14.42
CA GLY A 241 5.21 1.28 -15.18
C GLY A 241 5.03 2.51 -16.09
N GLN A 242 5.82 3.60 -15.95
CA GLN A 242 5.89 4.68 -16.94
C GLN A 242 6.89 4.39 -18.06
N HIS A 243 7.97 3.67 -17.76
CA HIS A 243 8.99 3.32 -18.76
C HIS A 243 8.43 2.38 -19.83
N ARG A 244 8.93 2.51 -21.07
CA ARG A 244 8.49 1.71 -22.22
C ARG A 244 9.42 0.52 -22.53
N GLY A 245 10.53 0.41 -21.82
CA GLY A 245 11.56 -0.63 -21.98
C GLY A 245 11.36 -1.89 -21.14
N PRO A 246 12.37 -2.77 -21.06
CA PRO A 246 12.34 -3.92 -20.15
C PRO A 246 12.15 -3.45 -18.71
N ARG A 247 11.66 -4.36 -17.87
CA ARG A 247 11.51 -4.13 -16.43
C ARG A 247 12.84 -3.70 -15.79
N PHE A 248 12.81 -2.65 -14.96
CA PHE A 248 14.02 -2.10 -14.34
C PHE A 248 14.06 -2.27 -12.83
N HIS A 249 12.92 -2.48 -12.17
CA HIS A 249 12.82 -2.32 -10.72
C HIS A 249 12.41 -3.60 -9.99
N LEU A 250 11.63 -4.46 -10.63
CA LEU A 250 11.29 -5.79 -10.11
C LEU A 250 12.12 -6.86 -10.81
N ASP A 251 12.55 -7.89 -10.06
CA ASP A 251 13.28 -9.04 -10.60
C ASP A 251 12.31 -10.22 -10.88
#